data_AF-A0A0W0FWN0-F1
#
_entry.id   AF-A0A0W0FWN0-F1
#
_cell.length_a   1.000
_cell.length_b   1.000
_cell.length_c   1.000
_cell.angle_alpha   90.00
_cell.angle_beta   90.00
_cell.angle_gamma   90.00
#
_symmetry.space_group_name_H-M   'P 1'
#
loop_
_entity.id
_entity.type
_entity.pdbx_description
1 polymer ?
#
loop_
_entity_poly.entity_id
_entity_poly.type
_entity_poly.pdbx_seq_one_letter_code
_entity_poly.pdbx_strand_id
1 'polypeptide(L)'
;MSKRSFRIFDAEDLSTHKSSSSCWVSRNGRVYDITALLPDHPGGDDIVLKFAGGDIGDVMQDKTEHEHSDAAYDMMEEFCIGRLGSNENIVDENWVATDDFHPDDTEVDKDYAKHQFIDLRKPMLRQVWEANFRFDALFFLWTTTPTISYSKQYYLRQIHQPRHVPESARMFGPDYLEVFTRTNWYVVPIVWLPIAGYLFLRSVFQFTMPLPPFLVSPALPMSRLSEVPPDAYGKTAICFFVGTIIWTLLEYLLHRFLFHVDYYLPDKPAWLTLHFLMHGVHHYLPMDRQVEG
;
A
#
# COMPACT_ATOMS: atom_id res chain seq x y z
N MET A 1 -14.84 4.32 -30.63
CA MET A 1 -13.78 4.90 -29.77
C MET A 1 -13.87 4.22 -28.42
N SER A 2 -12.88 3.39 -28.07
CA SER A 2 -12.83 2.72 -26.77
C SER A 2 -12.66 3.79 -25.68
N LYS A 3 -13.60 3.88 -24.72
CA LYS A 3 -13.45 4.73 -23.54
C LYS A 3 -12.22 4.25 -22.77
N ARG A 4 -11.06 4.89 -23.01
CA ARG A 4 -9.84 4.61 -22.24
C ARG A 4 -10.12 5.00 -20.78
N SER A 5 -9.93 4.05 -19.87
CA SER A 5 -10.02 4.27 -18.43
C SER A 5 -8.99 5.32 -18.02
N PHE A 6 -9.44 6.43 -17.46
CA PHE A 6 -8.58 7.52 -17.03
C PHE A 6 -7.81 7.13 -15.77
N ARG A 7 -6.46 7.17 -15.82
CA ARG A 7 -5.57 6.72 -14.74
C ARG A 7 -4.83 7.89 -14.09
N ILE A 8 -4.57 7.82 -12.79
CA ILE A 8 -3.75 8.78 -12.05
C ILE A 8 -2.31 8.26 -11.94
N PHE A 9 -1.34 9.11 -12.25
CA PHE A 9 0.09 8.80 -12.21
C PHE A 9 0.81 9.75 -11.26
N ASP A 10 1.93 9.29 -10.71
CA ASP A 10 2.84 10.17 -9.99
C ASP A 10 3.84 10.86 -10.95
N ALA A 11 4.42 11.99 -10.55
CA ALA A 11 5.46 12.64 -11.33
C ALA A 11 6.72 11.77 -11.46
N GLU A 12 7.01 10.94 -10.45
CA GLU A 12 8.11 9.97 -10.52
C GLU A 12 7.85 8.90 -11.57
N ASP A 13 6.60 8.41 -11.71
CA ASP A 13 6.24 7.47 -12.80
C ASP A 13 6.62 8.06 -14.15
N LEU A 14 6.16 9.29 -14.43
CA LEU A 14 6.45 10.00 -15.66
C LEU A 14 7.95 10.04 -15.93
N SER A 15 8.76 10.33 -14.91
CA SER A 15 10.22 10.47 -15.02
C SER A 15 10.95 9.18 -15.40
N THR A 16 10.30 8.01 -15.30
CA THR A 16 10.89 6.72 -15.70
C THR A 16 10.72 6.42 -17.19
N HIS A 17 9.80 7.09 -17.87
CA HIS A 17 9.44 6.87 -19.28
C HIS A 17 10.19 7.84 -20.20
N LYS A 18 11.52 7.64 -20.31
CA LYS A 18 12.47 8.52 -21.03
C LYS A 18 13.11 7.91 -22.28
N SER A 19 12.68 6.73 -22.72
CA SER A 19 13.31 6.01 -23.83
C SER A 19 12.46 6.04 -25.10
N SER A 20 13.06 5.76 -26.26
CA SER A 20 12.32 5.63 -27.52
C SER A 20 11.29 4.47 -27.51
N SER A 21 11.52 3.47 -26.67
CA SER A 21 10.58 2.36 -26.43
C SER A 21 9.47 2.69 -25.41
N SER A 22 9.62 3.80 -24.66
CA SER A 22 8.67 4.23 -23.65
C SER A 22 8.89 5.70 -23.32
N CYS A 23 8.16 6.57 -24.03
CA CYS A 23 8.29 8.02 -23.99
C CYS A 23 6.97 8.65 -23.57
N TRP A 24 6.92 9.12 -22.32
CA TRP A 24 5.75 9.82 -21.80
C TRP A 24 6.08 11.28 -21.55
N VAL A 25 5.08 12.13 -21.71
CA VAL A 25 5.16 13.57 -21.43
C VAL A 25 3.93 14.03 -20.66
N SER A 26 4.06 15.13 -19.95
CA SER A 26 2.92 15.77 -19.30
C SER A 26 2.66 17.17 -19.83
N ARG A 27 1.40 17.58 -19.81
CA ARG A 27 0.99 18.94 -20.15
C ARG A 27 -0.32 19.28 -19.45
N ASN A 28 -0.38 20.43 -18.79
CA ASN A 28 -1.57 20.91 -18.08
C ASN A 28 -2.14 19.84 -17.11
N GLY A 29 -1.25 19.12 -16.43
CA GLY A 29 -1.60 18.04 -15.50
C GLY A 29 -2.09 16.74 -16.15
N ARG A 30 -2.17 16.63 -17.48
CA ARG A 30 -2.47 15.39 -18.21
C ARG A 30 -1.19 14.66 -18.60
N VAL A 31 -1.26 13.33 -18.69
CA VAL A 31 -0.14 12.45 -19.07
C VAL A 31 -0.44 11.79 -20.40
N TYR A 32 0.54 11.84 -21.31
CA TYR A 32 0.43 11.35 -22.67
C TYR A 32 1.53 10.32 -22.96
N ASP A 33 1.15 9.20 -23.56
CA ASP A 33 2.08 8.21 -24.07
C ASP A 33 2.29 8.45 -25.58
N ILE A 34 3.37 9.15 -25.90
CA ILE A 34 3.71 9.54 -27.27
C ILE A 34 4.72 8.59 -27.92
N THR A 35 4.96 7.42 -27.32
CA THR A 35 5.91 6.42 -27.82
C THR A 35 5.63 6.05 -29.28
N ALA A 36 4.35 5.84 -29.62
CA ALA A 36 3.93 5.50 -30.98
C ALA A 36 4.01 6.68 -31.96
N LEU A 37 4.06 7.92 -31.45
CA LEU A 37 4.13 9.13 -32.27
C LEU A 37 5.57 9.49 -32.66
N LEU A 38 6.57 9.04 -31.88
CA LEU A 38 7.99 9.36 -32.13
C LEU A 38 8.45 9.18 -33.59
N PRO A 39 8.24 8.04 -34.27
CA PRO A 39 8.73 7.85 -35.64
C PRO A 39 7.99 8.72 -36.68
N ASP A 40 6.77 9.15 -36.36
CA ASP A 40 5.91 9.93 -37.25
C ASP A 40 5.96 11.44 -36.91
N HIS A 41 6.74 11.83 -35.91
CA HIS A 41 6.85 13.22 -35.47
C HIS A 41 7.59 14.07 -36.53
N PRO A 42 6.99 15.12 -37.12
CA PRO A 42 7.60 15.91 -38.19
C PRO A 42 8.92 16.61 -37.81
N GLY A 43 9.13 16.88 -36.52
CA GLY A 43 10.37 17.47 -35.99
C GLY A 43 11.48 16.45 -35.67
N GLY A 44 11.24 15.17 -35.91
CA GLY A 44 12.12 14.07 -35.52
C GLY A 44 11.91 13.62 -34.06
N ASP A 45 12.35 12.40 -33.76
CA ASP A 45 12.29 11.77 -32.45
C ASP A 45 13.29 12.37 -31.45
N ASP A 46 14.48 12.75 -31.93
CA ASP A 46 15.57 13.33 -31.12
C ASP A 46 15.16 14.56 -30.31
N ILE A 47 14.28 15.41 -30.85
CA ILE A 47 13.82 16.63 -30.15
C ILE A 47 12.83 16.26 -29.05
N VAL A 48 11.91 15.34 -29.33
CA VAL A 48 10.89 14.89 -28.37
C VAL A 48 11.53 14.15 -27.20
N LEU A 49 12.53 13.31 -27.47
CA LEU A 49 13.24 12.54 -26.45
C LEU A 49 13.98 13.41 -25.42
N LYS A 50 14.35 14.65 -25.75
CA LYS A 50 14.96 15.59 -24.80
C LYS A 50 14.01 15.99 -23.66
N PHE A 51 12.70 15.97 -23.93
CA PHE A 51 11.67 16.35 -22.98
C PHE A 51 10.88 15.14 -22.45
N ALA A 52 11.31 13.93 -22.81
CA ALA A 52 10.70 12.71 -22.31
C ALA A 52 10.79 12.64 -20.78
N GLY A 53 9.71 12.19 -20.16
CA GLY A 53 9.54 12.11 -18.71
C GLY A 53 9.42 13.45 -17.99
N GLY A 54 9.10 14.54 -18.71
CA GLY A 54 8.92 15.88 -18.16
C GLY A 54 7.59 16.53 -18.54
N ASP A 55 7.38 17.76 -18.06
CA ASP A 55 6.29 18.63 -18.53
C ASP A 55 6.74 19.41 -19.77
N ILE A 56 5.92 19.38 -20.81
CA ILE A 56 6.17 20.04 -22.09
C ILE A 56 5.33 21.31 -22.27
N GLY A 57 4.68 21.79 -21.21
CA GLY A 57 3.75 22.92 -21.26
C GLY A 57 4.40 24.19 -21.81
N ASP A 58 5.60 24.51 -21.34
CA ASP A 58 6.36 25.70 -21.74
C ASP A 58 6.91 25.56 -23.16
N VAL A 59 7.49 24.40 -23.48
CA VAL A 59 8.13 24.10 -24.78
C VAL A 59 7.11 24.14 -25.91
N MET A 60 5.90 23.60 -25.68
CA MET A 60 4.83 23.63 -26.68
C MET A 60 4.28 25.04 -26.95
N GLN A 61 4.44 25.97 -26.00
CA GLN A 61 3.99 27.36 -26.12
C GLN A 61 5.08 28.29 -26.66
N ASP A 62 6.33 27.83 -26.72
CA ASP A 62 7.46 28.63 -27.19
C ASP A 62 7.45 28.80 -28.70
N LYS A 63 7.04 29.99 -29.15
CA LYS A 63 7.01 30.40 -30.55
C LYS A 63 8.39 30.49 -31.20
N THR A 64 9.47 30.49 -30.40
CA THR A 64 10.85 30.57 -30.91
C THR A 64 11.44 29.21 -31.24
N GLU A 65 10.94 28.13 -30.65
CA GLU A 65 11.35 26.76 -31.00
C GLU A 65 10.55 26.22 -32.19
N HIS A 66 9.21 26.25 -32.11
CA HIS A 66 8.28 25.92 -33.21
C HIS A 66 6.83 26.19 -32.79
N GLU A 67 5.96 26.51 -33.75
CA GLU A 67 4.52 26.66 -33.50
C GLU A 67 3.77 25.41 -33.97
N HIS A 68 3.08 24.75 -33.05
CA HIS A 68 2.17 23.65 -33.37
C HIS A 68 0.80 24.17 -33.81
N SER A 69 0.19 23.52 -34.79
CA SER A 69 -1.19 23.82 -35.20
C SER A 69 -2.22 23.29 -34.19
N ASP A 70 -3.43 23.84 -34.19
CA ASP A 70 -4.54 23.34 -33.36
C ASP A 70 -4.81 21.85 -33.58
N ALA A 71 -4.65 21.37 -34.82
CA ALA A 71 -4.80 19.96 -35.16
C ALA A 71 -3.74 19.05 -34.49
N ALA A 72 -2.53 19.56 -34.24
CA ALA A 72 -1.51 18.81 -33.51
C ALA A 72 -1.88 18.63 -32.03
N TYR A 73 -2.49 19.65 -31.42
CA TYR A 73 -3.02 19.55 -30.06
C TYR A 73 -4.18 18.57 -29.96
N ASP A 74 -5.09 18.59 -30.93
CA ASP A 74 -6.21 17.65 -30.99
C ASP A 74 -5.73 16.20 -31.17
N MET A 75 -4.71 15.97 -32.00
CA MET A 75 -4.09 14.66 -32.18
C MET A 75 -3.43 14.15 -30.89
N MET A 76 -2.78 15.02 -30.12
CA MET A 76 -2.14 14.65 -28.86
C MET A 76 -3.14 14.08 -27.84
N GLU A 77 -4.38 14.55 -27.83
CA GLU A 77 -5.43 14.03 -26.95
C GLU A 77 -5.72 12.54 -27.18
N GLU A 78 -5.45 12.01 -28.39
CA GLU A 78 -5.56 10.58 -28.67
C GLU A 78 -4.51 9.73 -27.94
N PHE A 79 -3.40 10.34 -27.51
CA PHE A 79 -2.32 9.72 -26.74
C PHE A 79 -2.47 9.91 -25.24
N CYS A 80 -3.53 10.58 -24.77
CA CYS A 80 -3.80 10.75 -23.35
C CYS A 80 -4.05 9.40 -22.67
N ILE A 81 -3.26 9.11 -21.64
CA ILE A 81 -3.39 7.90 -20.81
C ILE A 81 -3.92 8.19 -19.41
N GLY A 82 -3.92 9.47 -19.00
CA GLY A 82 -4.38 9.86 -17.68
C GLY A 82 -3.97 11.26 -17.25
N ARG A 83 -3.79 11.44 -15.95
CA ARG A 83 -3.33 12.70 -15.34
C ARG A 83 -2.32 12.48 -14.23
N LEU A 84 -1.60 13.53 -13.89
CA LEU A 84 -0.77 13.59 -12.71
C LEU A 84 -1.64 13.80 -11.46
N GLY A 85 -1.29 13.10 -10.38
CA GLY A 85 -1.85 13.35 -9.07
C GLY A 85 -1.28 14.60 -8.40
N SER A 86 -1.83 14.97 -7.24
CA SER A 86 -1.30 16.07 -6.44
C SER A 86 0.08 15.71 -5.90
N ASN A 87 1.06 16.60 -6.09
CA ASN A 87 2.44 16.47 -5.60
C ASN A 87 2.64 16.96 -4.16
N GLU A 88 1.57 17.28 -3.43
CA GLU A 88 1.69 17.78 -2.07
C GLU A 88 1.85 16.63 -1.08
N ASN A 89 2.84 16.75 -0.19
CA ASN A 89 3.01 15.89 0.97
C ASN A 89 2.14 16.45 2.10
N ILE A 90 1.38 15.58 2.77
CA ILE A 90 0.50 15.97 3.89
C ILE A 90 1.34 16.24 5.14
N VAL A 91 2.43 15.50 5.31
CA VAL A 91 3.36 15.66 6.42
C VAL A 91 4.75 16.01 5.88
N ASP A 92 5.42 16.97 6.51
CA ASP A 92 6.81 17.32 6.21
C ASP A 92 7.73 16.15 6.60
N GLU A 93 8.69 15.83 5.74
CA GLU A 93 9.65 14.74 5.97
C GLU A 93 10.52 14.95 7.23
N ASN A 94 10.67 16.19 7.69
CA ASN A 94 11.42 16.55 8.88
C ASN A 94 10.55 16.70 10.14
N TRP A 95 9.25 16.38 10.03
CA TRP A 95 8.34 16.51 11.16
C TRP A 95 8.62 15.44 12.22
N VAL A 96 8.65 15.85 13.49
CA VAL A 96 8.85 14.97 14.65
C VAL A 96 7.65 15.13 15.58
N ALA A 97 6.99 14.03 15.90
CA ALA A 97 5.89 14.02 16.86
C ALA A 97 6.40 14.41 18.26
N THR A 98 5.70 15.32 18.92
CA THR A 98 5.88 15.59 20.35
C THR A 98 5.12 14.54 21.18
N ASP A 99 5.51 14.34 22.44
CA ASP A 99 4.90 13.33 23.32
C ASP A 99 3.39 13.55 23.55
N ASP A 100 2.90 14.77 23.35
CA ASP A 100 1.51 15.21 23.47
C ASP A 100 0.77 15.29 22.11
N PHE A 101 1.37 14.78 21.04
CA PHE A 101 0.80 14.83 19.70
C PHE A 101 -0.55 14.11 19.62
N HIS A 102 -1.53 14.82 19.08
CA HIS A 102 -2.82 14.29 18.67
C HIS A 102 -3.05 14.69 17.20
N PRO A 103 -3.34 13.74 16.30
CA PRO A 103 -3.60 14.07 14.91
C PRO A 103 -4.92 14.83 14.76
N ASP A 104 -4.91 15.86 13.91
CA ASP A 104 -6.14 16.53 13.49
C ASP A 104 -6.95 15.61 12.56
N ASP A 105 -8.27 15.67 12.66
CA ASP A 105 -9.18 14.94 11.79
C ASP A 105 -9.02 15.38 10.33
N THR A 106 -8.89 14.40 9.44
CA THR A 106 -8.82 14.66 8.00
C THR A 106 -10.20 15.09 7.49
N GLU A 107 -10.25 16.23 6.79
CA GLU A 107 -11.43 16.64 6.03
C GLU A 107 -11.65 15.72 4.82
N VAL A 108 -12.32 14.59 5.03
CA VAL A 108 -12.44 13.48 4.07
C VAL A 108 -12.94 13.92 2.68
N ASP A 109 -13.89 14.85 2.63
CA ASP A 109 -14.42 15.37 1.36
C ASP A 109 -13.36 16.12 0.55
N LYS A 110 -12.55 16.94 1.23
CA LYS A 110 -11.48 17.70 0.59
C LYS A 110 -10.30 16.80 0.21
N ASP A 111 -9.94 15.84 1.07
CA ASP A 111 -8.88 14.85 0.77
C ASP A 111 -9.25 14.05 -0.48
N TYR A 112 -10.47 13.50 -0.53
CA TYR A 112 -10.90 12.74 -1.70
C TYR A 112 -11.03 13.61 -2.95
N ALA A 113 -11.56 14.84 -2.85
CA ALA A 113 -11.65 15.74 -3.99
C ALA A 113 -10.27 16.11 -4.57
N LYS A 114 -9.26 16.23 -3.71
CA LYS A 114 -7.89 16.62 -4.08
C LYS A 114 -7.06 15.45 -4.58
N HIS A 115 -7.04 14.34 -3.84
CA HIS A 115 -6.15 13.21 -4.09
C HIS A 115 -6.83 12.08 -4.88
N GLN A 116 -8.16 11.98 -4.81
CA GLN A 116 -8.93 10.94 -5.52
C GLN A 116 -8.30 9.55 -5.36
N PHE A 117 -7.98 9.18 -4.11
CA PHE A 117 -7.33 7.92 -3.76
C PHE A 117 -8.33 6.93 -3.13
N ILE A 118 -8.59 7.05 -1.83
CA ILE A 118 -9.57 6.25 -1.10
C ILE A 118 -10.60 7.20 -0.48
N ASP A 119 -11.88 6.96 -0.70
CA ASP A 119 -12.97 7.68 -0.04
C ASP A 119 -13.22 7.04 1.33
N LEU A 120 -12.74 7.68 2.41
CA LEU A 120 -12.85 7.16 3.79
C LEU A 120 -14.30 7.07 4.31
N ARG A 121 -15.28 7.66 3.60
CA ARG A 121 -16.71 7.51 3.92
C ARG A 121 -17.27 6.17 3.47
N LYS A 122 -16.52 5.42 2.65
CA LYS A 122 -16.93 4.16 2.05
C LYS A 122 -15.98 3.04 2.45
N PRO A 123 -16.42 1.76 2.36
CA PRO A 123 -15.57 0.62 2.64
C PRO A 123 -14.28 0.63 1.81
N MET A 124 -13.11 0.60 2.47
CA MET A 124 -11.82 0.80 1.80
C MET A 124 -11.36 -0.42 0.99
N LEU A 125 -11.56 -1.64 1.50
CA LEU A 125 -10.98 -2.84 0.86
C LEU A 125 -11.47 -3.01 -0.58
N ARG A 126 -12.77 -2.77 -0.79
CA ARG A 126 -13.38 -2.88 -2.13
C ARG A 126 -12.82 -1.82 -3.08
N GLN A 127 -12.56 -0.61 -2.60
CA GLN A 127 -12.00 0.47 -3.42
C GLN A 127 -10.61 0.10 -3.93
N VAL A 128 -9.75 -0.44 -3.05
CA VAL A 128 -8.39 -0.88 -3.42
C VAL A 128 -8.41 -2.13 -4.28
N TRP A 129 -9.29 -3.09 -3.95
CA TRP A 129 -9.46 -4.32 -4.74
C TRP A 129 -9.91 -3.98 -6.15
N GLU A 130 -10.96 -3.17 -6.30
CA GLU A 130 -11.53 -2.84 -7.61
C GLU A 130 -10.67 -1.86 -8.42
N ALA A 131 -9.71 -1.18 -7.79
CA ALA A 131 -8.81 -0.24 -8.46
C ALA A 131 -8.11 -0.91 -9.65
N ASN A 132 -8.06 -0.24 -10.80
CA ASN A 132 -7.43 -0.75 -12.03
C ASN A 132 -8.03 -2.03 -12.64
N PHE A 133 -9.12 -2.60 -12.11
CA PHE A 133 -9.80 -3.69 -12.81
C PHE A 133 -10.48 -3.16 -14.07
N ARG A 134 -10.07 -3.69 -15.22
CA ARG A 134 -10.82 -3.56 -16.48
C ARG A 134 -11.86 -4.66 -16.53
N PHE A 135 -12.96 -4.50 -15.81
CA PHE A 135 -14.14 -5.30 -16.11
C PHE A 135 -14.86 -4.67 -17.29
N ASP A 136 -14.86 -5.35 -18.43
CA ASP A 136 -15.84 -5.07 -19.48
C ASP A 136 -17.22 -5.11 -18.85
N ALA A 137 -18.01 -4.08 -19.13
CA ALA A 137 -19.20 -3.62 -18.42
C ALA A 137 -20.38 -4.62 -18.23
N LEU A 138 -20.18 -5.92 -18.45
CA LEU A 138 -21.24 -6.93 -18.44
C LEU A 138 -21.52 -7.55 -17.07
N PHE A 139 -20.63 -7.47 -16.08
CA PHE A 139 -20.82 -8.19 -14.81
C PHE A 139 -21.38 -7.35 -13.64
N PHE A 140 -21.32 -6.01 -13.70
CA PHE A 140 -21.78 -5.15 -12.61
C PHE A 140 -22.66 -4.01 -13.11
N LEU A 141 -23.93 -4.31 -13.37
CA LEU A 141 -24.95 -3.32 -13.75
C LEU A 141 -25.43 -2.44 -12.57
N TRP A 142 -24.83 -2.54 -11.37
CA TRP A 142 -25.39 -1.94 -10.15
C TRP A 142 -24.45 -1.01 -9.35
N THR A 143 -23.16 -0.91 -9.69
CA THR A 143 -22.25 0.00 -8.97
C THR A 143 -22.15 1.35 -9.68
N THR A 144 -22.78 2.37 -9.10
CA THR A 144 -22.83 3.76 -9.61
C THR A 144 -21.54 4.55 -9.36
N THR A 145 -20.51 3.94 -8.77
CA THR A 145 -19.26 4.65 -8.46
C THR A 145 -18.24 4.39 -9.57
N PRO A 146 -17.73 5.43 -10.27
CA PRO A 146 -16.65 5.24 -11.22
C PRO A 146 -15.42 4.68 -10.50
N THR A 147 -14.93 3.53 -10.94
CA THR A 147 -13.72 2.91 -10.42
C THR A 147 -12.51 3.79 -10.75
N ILE A 148 -11.87 4.34 -9.72
CA ILE A 148 -10.64 5.11 -9.90
C ILE A 148 -9.51 4.15 -10.29
N SER A 149 -8.72 4.54 -11.28
CA SER A 149 -7.51 3.83 -11.67
C SER A 149 -6.30 4.69 -11.34
N TYR A 150 -5.27 4.08 -10.77
CA TYR A 150 -4.01 4.73 -10.41
C TYR A 150 -2.81 3.81 -10.62
N SER A 151 -1.62 4.37 -10.86
CA SER A 151 -0.37 3.61 -10.96
C SER A 151 0.08 3.04 -9.61
N LYS A 152 1.00 2.07 -9.65
CA LYS A 152 1.70 1.56 -8.46
C LYS A 152 2.37 2.70 -7.68
N GLN A 153 3.08 3.60 -8.35
CA GLN A 153 3.82 4.66 -7.66
C GLN A 153 2.88 5.66 -7.02
N TYR A 154 1.77 6.01 -7.70
CA TYR A 154 0.76 6.86 -7.10
C TYR A 154 0.13 6.22 -5.86
N TYR A 155 -0.17 4.92 -5.92
CA TYR A 155 -0.64 4.16 -4.76
C TYR A 155 0.37 4.20 -3.61
N LEU A 156 1.64 3.87 -3.87
CA LEU A 156 2.69 3.84 -2.84
C LEU A 156 2.90 5.23 -2.22
N ARG A 157 2.82 6.29 -3.03
CA ARG A 157 2.89 7.65 -2.50
C ARG A 157 1.71 7.95 -1.58
N GLN A 158 0.49 7.67 -2.03
CA GLN A 158 -0.70 8.03 -1.26
C GLN A 158 -0.89 7.17 -0.01
N ILE A 159 -0.55 5.89 -0.05
CA ILE A 159 -0.73 4.98 1.09
C ILE A 159 0.23 5.27 2.24
N HIS A 160 1.40 5.83 1.95
CA HIS A 160 2.39 6.24 2.96
C HIS A 160 2.19 7.67 3.47
N GLN A 161 1.14 8.35 3.02
CA GLN A 161 0.75 9.67 3.52
C GLN A 161 -0.38 9.48 4.55
N PRO A 162 -0.14 9.74 5.84
CA PRO A 162 -1.08 9.38 6.90
C PRO A 162 -2.32 10.28 6.88
N ARG A 163 -3.49 9.67 7.10
CA ARG A 163 -4.79 10.29 7.33
C ARG A 163 -5.27 9.95 8.74
N HIS A 164 -6.23 10.70 9.24
CA HIS A 164 -6.89 10.43 10.50
C HIS A 164 -8.40 10.62 10.38
N VAL A 165 -9.14 9.72 10.99
CA VAL A 165 -10.58 9.82 11.18
C VAL A 165 -10.88 9.52 12.65
N PRO A 166 -11.91 10.17 13.22
CA PRO A 166 -12.19 10.06 14.66
C PRO A 166 -12.70 8.66 15.05
N GLU A 167 -13.31 7.96 14.10
CA GLU A 167 -13.78 6.58 14.26
C GLU A 167 -13.05 5.67 13.27
N SER A 168 -12.88 4.40 13.65
CA SER A 168 -12.19 3.41 12.83
C SER A 168 -12.83 3.28 11.44
N ALA A 169 -12.02 3.54 10.41
CA ALA A 169 -12.45 3.52 9.03
C ALA A 169 -12.94 2.13 8.61
N ARG A 170 -14.04 2.08 7.86
CA ARG A 170 -14.64 0.82 7.45
C ARG A 170 -13.82 0.13 6.38
N MET A 171 -13.53 -1.15 6.58
CA MET A 171 -12.84 -1.98 5.59
C MET A 171 -13.84 -2.70 4.67
N PHE A 172 -14.96 -3.17 5.21
CA PHE A 172 -15.96 -3.98 4.53
C PHE A 172 -17.34 -3.29 4.49
N GLY A 173 -18.09 -3.57 3.41
CA GLY A 173 -19.47 -3.11 3.27
C GLY A 173 -20.42 -3.74 4.28
N PRO A 174 -20.42 -5.08 4.44
CA PRO A 174 -21.24 -5.72 5.46
C PRO A 174 -20.63 -5.58 6.86
N ASP A 175 -21.46 -5.18 7.84
CA ASP A 175 -21.03 -4.91 9.21
C ASP A 175 -20.44 -6.16 9.91
N TYR A 176 -20.97 -7.34 9.61
CA TYR A 176 -20.51 -8.59 10.23
C TYR A 176 -19.08 -8.99 9.85
N LEU A 177 -18.51 -8.42 8.78
CA LEU A 177 -17.13 -8.67 8.38
C LEU A 177 -16.13 -7.75 9.09
N GLU A 178 -16.58 -6.62 9.67
CA GLU A 178 -15.71 -5.70 10.40
C GLU A 178 -15.16 -6.29 11.71
N VAL A 179 -15.78 -7.35 12.21
CA VAL A 179 -15.25 -8.09 13.38
C VAL A 179 -13.86 -8.66 13.09
N PHE A 180 -13.54 -8.99 11.83
CA PHE A 180 -12.25 -9.53 11.44
C PHE A 180 -11.17 -8.47 11.17
N THR A 181 -11.56 -7.19 11.10
CA THR A 181 -10.63 -6.07 10.85
C THR A 181 -10.29 -5.32 12.13
N ARG A 182 -11.12 -5.49 13.16
CA ARG A 182 -10.93 -4.89 14.47
C ARG A 182 -10.21 -5.84 15.44
N THR A 183 -8.89 -5.69 15.54
CA THR A 183 -8.05 -6.36 16.52
C THR A 183 -7.57 -5.39 17.61
N ASN A 184 -8.21 -5.43 18.78
CA ASN A 184 -7.75 -4.68 19.95
C ASN A 184 -6.38 -5.16 20.42
N TRP A 185 -5.60 -4.26 21.03
CA TRP A 185 -4.22 -4.53 21.46
C TRP A 185 -4.11 -5.77 22.39
N TYR A 186 -5.12 -6.00 23.24
CA TYR A 186 -5.12 -7.10 24.21
C TYR A 186 -5.42 -8.47 23.58
N VAL A 187 -5.91 -8.53 22.33
CA VAL A 187 -6.20 -9.79 21.64
C VAL A 187 -4.91 -10.58 21.42
N VAL A 188 -3.83 -9.90 21.01
CA VAL A 188 -2.52 -10.52 20.79
C VAL A 188 -1.99 -11.23 22.04
N PRO A 189 -1.86 -10.58 23.22
CA PRO A 189 -1.39 -11.27 24.41
C PRO A 189 -2.36 -12.35 24.90
N ILE A 190 -3.68 -12.16 24.83
CA ILE A 190 -4.66 -13.16 25.28
C ILE A 190 -4.58 -14.44 24.46
N VAL A 191 -4.40 -14.35 23.14
CA VAL A 191 -4.32 -15.53 22.27
C VAL A 191 -2.93 -16.16 22.33
N TRP A 192 -1.87 -15.36 22.22
CA TRP A 192 -0.53 -15.90 21.99
C TRP A 192 0.26 -16.21 23.28
N LEU A 193 0.02 -15.52 24.40
CA LEU A 193 0.76 -15.82 25.65
C LEU A 193 0.44 -17.21 26.22
N PRO A 194 -0.80 -17.71 26.23
CA PRO A 194 -1.07 -19.08 26.67
C PRO A 194 -0.39 -20.12 25.78
N ILE A 195 -0.38 -19.89 24.47
CA ILE A 195 0.29 -20.78 23.50
C ILE A 195 1.81 -20.77 23.74
N ALA A 196 2.41 -19.58 23.82
CA ALA A 196 3.84 -19.42 24.07
C ALA A 196 4.24 -20.03 25.43
N GLY A 197 3.45 -19.79 26.48
CA GLY A 197 3.67 -20.37 27.81
C GLY A 197 3.60 -21.90 27.79
N TYR A 198 2.64 -22.48 27.06
CA TYR A 198 2.55 -23.93 26.90
C TYR A 198 3.72 -24.51 26.10
N LEU A 199 4.14 -23.87 25.01
CA LEU A 199 5.30 -24.28 24.23
C LEU A 199 6.60 -24.18 25.04
N PHE A 200 6.75 -23.12 25.82
CA PHE A 200 7.86 -22.96 26.75
C PHE A 200 7.88 -24.12 27.76
N LEU A 201 6.74 -24.42 28.39
CA LEU A 201 6.61 -25.54 29.31
C LEU A 201 6.97 -26.89 28.64
N ARG A 202 6.51 -27.13 27.40
CA ARG A 202 6.90 -28.33 26.65
C ARG A 202 8.41 -28.40 26.37
N SER A 203 9.03 -27.27 26.04
CA SER A 203 10.47 -27.21 25.80
C SER A 203 11.28 -27.59 27.05
N VAL A 204 10.84 -27.15 28.24
CA VAL A 204 11.43 -27.55 29.52
C VAL A 204 11.42 -29.07 29.69
N PHE A 205 10.28 -29.71 29.44
CA PHE A 205 10.14 -31.17 29.59
C PHE A 205 10.93 -31.97 28.55
N GLN A 206 11.10 -31.43 27.33
CA GLN A 206 11.83 -32.11 26.26
C GLN A 206 13.31 -32.33 26.63
N PHE A 207 13.90 -31.47 27.47
CA PHE A 207 15.25 -31.68 28.00
C PHE A 207 15.34 -32.75 29.10
N THR A 208 14.19 -33.25 29.58
CA THR A 208 14.09 -34.27 30.62
C THR A 208 13.75 -35.63 30.03
N MET A 209 12.76 -35.69 29.14
CA MET A 209 12.26 -36.93 28.54
C MET A 209 11.55 -36.67 27.20
N PRO A 210 11.48 -37.66 26.31
CA PRO A 210 10.70 -37.53 25.08
C PRO A 210 9.20 -37.35 25.41
N LEU A 211 8.61 -36.29 24.88
CA LEU A 211 7.20 -35.95 25.08
C LEU A 211 6.33 -36.52 23.94
N PRO A 212 5.15 -37.07 24.25
CA PRO A 212 4.17 -37.41 23.22
C PRO A 212 3.64 -36.15 22.52
N PRO A 213 3.06 -36.28 21.31
CA PRO A 213 2.43 -35.16 20.61
C PRO A 213 1.33 -34.49 21.46
N PHE A 214 1.07 -33.21 21.19
CA PHE A 214 0.06 -32.42 21.90
C PHE A 214 -1.31 -33.11 21.96
N LEU A 215 -1.73 -33.72 20.84
CA LEU A 215 -3.04 -34.35 20.69
C LEU A 215 -3.24 -35.62 21.53
N VAL A 216 -2.17 -36.20 22.08
CA VAL A 216 -2.25 -37.44 22.88
C VAL A 216 -2.39 -37.13 24.36
N SER A 217 -1.48 -36.30 24.90
CA SER A 217 -1.46 -35.96 26.33
C SER A 217 -1.11 -34.49 26.52
N PRO A 218 -2.07 -33.57 26.33
CA PRO A 218 -1.80 -32.13 26.36
C PRO A 218 -1.43 -31.64 27.77
N ALA A 219 -2.04 -32.18 28.82
CA ALA A 219 -1.82 -31.74 30.20
C ALA A 219 -0.55 -32.33 30.87
N LEU A 220 0.15 -33.26 30.21
CA LEU A 220 1.27 -33.99 30.81
C LEU A 220 2.38 -33.06 31.37
N PRO A 221 2.87 -32.04 30.63
CA PRO A 221 3.89 -31.12 31.15
C PRO A 221 3.43 -30.36 32.40
N MET A 222 2.14 -30.02 32.51
CA MET A 222 1.62 -29.29 33.66
C MET A 222 1.52 -30.18 34.90
N SER A 223 1.12 -31.44 34.71
CA SER A 223 0.95 -32.39 35.81
C SER A 223 2.25 -32.88 36.45
N ARG A 224 3.40 -32.69 35.79
CA ARG A 224 4.70 -33.27 36.18
C ARG A 224 5.75 -32.22 36.50
N LEU A 225 5.36 -30.96 36.72
CA LEU A 225 6.30 -29.84 36.82
C LEU A 225 7.35 -30.02 37.93
N SER A 226 6.97 -30.71 39.02
CA SER A 226 7.86 -31.04 40.13
C SER A 226 8.98 -32.04 39.79
N GLU A 227 8.85 -32.78 38.69
CA GLU A 227 9.82 -33.79 38.25
C GLU A 227 10.91 -33.20 37.32
N VAL A 228 10.80 -31.93 36.97
CA VAL A 228 11.74 -31.26 36.06
C VAL A 228 13.02 -30.91 36.81
N PRO A 229 14.20 -31.32 36.31
CA PRO A 229 15.47 -30.97 36.94
C PRO A 229 15.80 -29.48 36.70
N PRO A 230 16.47 -28.81 37.65
CA PRO A 230 16.77 -27.37 37.55
C PRO A 230 17.54 -26.96 36.28
N ASP A 231 18.39 -27.84 35.74
CA ASP A 231 19.20 -27.55 34.54
C ASP A 231 18.36 -27.45 33.26
N ALA A 232 17.20 -28.12 33.19
CA ALA A 232 16.28 -28.05 32.06
C ALA A 232 15.68 -26.64 31.90
N TYR A 233 15.41 -25.95 33.01
CA TYR A 233 14.96 -24.55 32.98
C TYR A 233 16.05 -23.64 32.43
N GLY A 234 17.31 -23.84 32.80
CA GLY A 234 18.44 -23.06 32.29
C GLY A 234 18.65 -23.24 30.79
N LYS A 235 18.63 -24.49 30.29
CA LYS A 235 18.72 -24.78 28.85
C LYS A 235 17.57 -24.15 28.07
N THR A 236 16.36 -24.24 28.60
CA THR A 236 15.17 -23.65 27.97
C THR A 236 15.24 -22.13 27.94
N ALA A 237 15.69 -21.49 29.02
CA ALA A 237 15.86 -20.04 29.08
C ALA A 237 16.88 -19.55 28.04
N ILE A 238 17.98 -20.27 27.84
CA ILE A 238 18.96 -19.98 26.78
C ILE A 238 18.31 -20.09 25.40
N CYS A 239 17.58 -21.17 25.12
CA CYS A 239 16.86 -21.33 23.85
C CYS A 239 15.82 -20.23 23.63
N PHE A 240 15.09 -19.83 24.67
CA PHE A 240 14.12 -18.75 24.61
C PHE A 240 14.80 -17.41 24.29
N PHE A 241 15.92 -17.09 24.96
CA PHE A 241 16.69 -15.87 24.70
C PHE A 241 17.25 -15.82 23.27
N VAL A 242 17.81 -16.93 22.78
CA VAL A 242 18.23 -17.06 21.37
C VAL A 242 17.04 -16.87 20.44
N GLY A 243 15.87 -17.43 20.79
CA GLY A 243 14.61 -17.22 20.08
C GLY A 243 14.21 -15.74 20.01
N THR A 244 14.35 -14.98 21.09
CA THR A 244 14.09 -13.53 21.11
C THR A 244 15.04 -12.78 20.17
N ILE A 245 16.32 -13.14 20.12
CA ILE A 245 17.27 -12.54 19.17
C ILE A 245 16.85 -12.86 17.73
N ILE A 246 16.52 -14.12 17.44
CA ILE A 246 16.03 -14.52 16.12
C ILE A 246 14.75 -13.77 15.76
N TRP A 247 13.86 -13.55 16.72
CA TRP A 247 12.64 -12.75 16.52
C TRP A 247 12.98 -11.32 16.11
N THR A 248 13.90 -10.64 16.80
CA THR A 248 14.28 -9.25 16.41
C THR A 248 14.87 -9.18 15.00
N LEU A 249 15.64 -10.19 14.58
CA LEU A 249 16.10 -10.30 13.20
C LEU A 249 14.95 -10.54 12.22
N LEU A 250 14.03 -11.46 12.55
CA LEU A 250 12.87 -11.77 11.73
C LEU A 250 11.96 -10.54 11.57
N GLU A 251 11.72 -9.81 12.64
CA GLU A 251 10.95 -8.56 12.65
C GLU A 251 11.55 -7.55 11.65
N TYR A 252 12.87 -7.33 11.72
CA TYR A 252 13.56 -6.46 10.78
C TYR A 252 13.43 -6.94 9.32
N LEU A 253 13.61 -8.24 9.07
CA LEU A 253 13.51 -8.80 7.72
C LEU A 253 12.09 -8.69 7.16
N LEU A 254 11.07 -9.02 7.97
CA LEU A 254 9.67 -8.91 7.57
C LEU A 254 9.29 -7.46 7.30
N HIS A 255 9.66 -6.54 8.18
CA HIS A 255 9.34 -5.13 8.01
C HIS A 255 10.00 -4.55 6.75
N ARG A 256 11.30 -4.81 6.57
CA ARG A 256 12.07 -4.25 5.45
C ARG A 256 11.75 -4.89 4.10
N PHE A 257 11.54 -6.20 4.03
CA PHE A 257 11.45 -6.92 2.75
C PHE A 257 10.05 -7.40 2.38
N LEU A 258 9.15 -7.59 3.36
CA LEU A 258 7.79 -8.04 3.11
C LEU A 258 6.78 -6.91 3.24
N PHE A 259 6.82 -6.16 4.35
CA PHE A 259 5.88 -5.07 4.61
C PHE A 259 6.16 -3.86 3.71
N HIS A 260 7.43 -3.58 3.43
CA HIS A 260 7.89 -2.56 2.47
C HIS A 260 8.42 -3.18 1.17
N VAL A 261 7.63 -4.05 0.54
CA VAL A 261 7.95 -4.66 -0.77
C VAL A 261 7.77 -3.69 -1.96
N ASP A 262 7.56 -2.41 -1.67
CA ASP A 262 7.24 -1.26 -2.52
C ASP A 262 7.89 -1.29 -3.92
N TYR A 263 9.20 -1.49 -3.98
CA TYR A 263 9.94 -1.50 -5.24
C TYR A 263 9.50 -2.65 -6.16
N TYR A 264 9.36 -3.85 -5.60
CA TYR A 264 9.03 -5.08 -6.34
C TYR A 264 7.53 -5.32 -6.49
N LEU A 265 6.68 -4.47 -5.90
CA LEU A 265 5.24 -4.62 -5.94
C LEU A 265 4.72 -4.54 -7.40
N PRO A 266 4.00 -5.54 -7.91
CA PRO A 266 3.42 -5.46 -9.25
C PRO A 266 2.29 -4.44 -9.33
N ASP A 267 2.18 -3.74 -10.45
CA ASP A 267 1.12 -2.78 -10.74
C ASP A 267 -0.21 -3.50 -11.11
N LYS A 268 -0.78 -4.21 -10.13
CA LYS A 268 -1.98 -5.05 -10.28
C LYS A 268 -2.84 -4.99 -9.01
N PRO A 269 -4.18 -4.98 -9.14
CA PRO A 269 -5.09 -4.72 -8.02
C PRO A 269 -4.89 -5.68 -6.84
N ALA A 270 -4.72 -6.98 -7.12
CA ALA A 270 -4.54 -8.01 -6.09
C ALA A 270 -3.27 -7.79 -5.25
N TRP A 271 -2.18 -7.35 -5.87
CA TRP A 271 -0.92 -7.10 -5.18
C TRP A 271 -0.98 -5.80 -4.36
N LEU A 272 -1.59 -4.75 -4.90
CA LEU A 272 -1.83 -3.51 -4.15
C LEU A 272 -2.71 -3.79 -2.92
N THR A 273 -3.74 -4.62 -3.07
CA THR A 273 -4.63 -5.01 -1.97
C THR A 273 -3.90 -5.83 -0.91
N LEU A 274 -3.03 -6.76 -1.31
CA LEU A 274 -2.21 -7.52 -0.36
C LEU A 274 -1.29 -6.59 0.43
N HIS A 275 -0.60 -5.66 -0.25
CA HIS A 275 0.22 -4.64 0.41
C HIS A 275 -0.60 -3.80 1.40
N PHE A 276 -1.79 -3.36 0.98
CA PHE A 276 -2.72 -2.58 1.80
C PHE A 276 -3.07 -3.31 3.10
N LEU A 277 -3.39 -4.61 3.03
CA LEU A 277 -3.77 -5.42 4.18
C LEU A 277 -2.59 -5.79 5.10
N MET A 278 -1.39 -5.96 4.56
CA MET A 278 -0.23 -6.35 5.37
C MET A 278 0.30 -5.19 6.22
N HIS A 279 0.48 -4.01 5.62
CA HIS A 279 1.09 -2.87 6.30
C HIS A 279 0.65 -1.51 5.77
N GLY A 280 0.13 -1.44 4.53
CA GLY A 280 -0.29 -0.17 3.94
C GLY A 280 -1.38 0.56 4.73
N VAL A 281 -2.39 -0.14 5.24
CA VAL A 281 -3.45 0.47 6.06
C VAL A 281 -2.90 1.10 7.35
N HIS A 282 -1.85 0.52 7.92
CA HIS A 282 -1.20 1.06 9.12
C HIS A 282 -0.46 2.37 8.82
N HIS A 283 0.23 2.48 7.68
CA HIS A 283 0.83 3.75 7.25
C HIS A 283 -0.23 4.81 6.89
N TYR A 284 -1.33 4.36 6.28
CA TYR A 284 -2.40 5.26 5.85
C TYR A 284 -3.25 5.78 7.01
N LEU A 285 -3.47 4.97 8.05
CA LEU A 285 -4.23 5.31 9.25
C LEU A 285 -3.44 4.89 10.51
N PRO A 286 -2.34 5.59 10.85
CA PRO A 286 -1.42 5.16 11.92
C PRO A 286 -2.05 5.20 13.32
N MET A 287 -3.03 6.08 13.51
CA MET A 287 -3.72 6.30 14.78
C MET A 287 -5.18 5.79 14.72
N ASP A 288 -5.44 4.72 13.98
CA ASP A 288 -6.74 4.05 13.99
C ASP A 288 -6.94 3.35 15.34
N ARG A 289 -7.53 4.10 16.29
CA ARG A 289 -8.05 3.52 17.51
C ARG A 289 -9.39 2.90 17.17
N GLN A 290 -9.42 1.58 17.21
CA GLN A 290 -10.66 0.82 17.16
C GLN A 290 -11.44 1.15 18.42
N VAL A 291 -12.32 2.14 18.29
CA VAL A 291 -13.12 2.67 19.40
C VAL A 291 -13.86 1.50 20.05
N GLU A 292 -13.70 1.38 21.36
CA GLU A 292 -14.50 0.49 22.21
C GLU A 292 -15.95 0.96 22.12
N GLY A 293 -16.71 0.38 21.19
CA GLY A 293 -18.17 0.52 21.09
C GLY A 293 -18.89 -0.48 21.97
#